data_AF-A0A8J6IDN1-F1
#
_entry.id   AF-A0A8J6IDN1-F1
#
_cell.length_a   1.000
_cell.length_b   1.000
_cell.length_c   1.000
_cell.angle_alpha   90.00
_cell.angle_beta   90.00
_cell.angle_gamma   90.00
#
_symmetry.space_group_name_H-M   'P 1'
#
loop_
_entity.id
_entity.type
_entity.pdbx_description
1 polymer ?
#
loop_
_entity_poly.entity_id
_entity_poly.type
_entity_poly.pdbx_seq_one_letter_code
_entity_poly.pdbx_strand_id
1 'polypeptide(L)'
;LNPGGWCQLLANWVHRRGEDWRDRVGTWLPRGCDAWALQREVLDPAAYVSLWLRDAGDVAGPDYLERYDAWLGALEADGVEGIGFGWVTLRRDDGRTPGTPVQRVEEWPHAVDAPLGPYVAEAFERIAWLRHHDDAELLGARLWVADDLSQELIGEPGAEDPRHVVLRQATGLRRARKVDTATAALVGACTGEAPAGVLIDAVATLLGEDAAAVHTRLLPVIRELVAEGYLEGRS
;
A
#
# COMPACT_ATOMS: atom_id res chain seq x y z
N LEU A 1 -14.59 2.72 -18.00
CA LEU A 1 -13.36 3.42 -18.48
C LEU A 1 -13.04 2.95 -19.89
N ASN A 2 -12.50 3.82 -20.73
CA ASN A 2 -11.94 3.40 -22.01
C ASN A 2 -10.69 2.52 -21.79
N PRO A 3 -10.25 1.71 -22.77
CA PRO A 3 -8.99 0.98 -22.72
C PRO A 3 -7.81 1.88 -22.29
N GLY A 4 -7.03 1.47 -21.29
CA GLY A 4 -5.92 2.25 -20.73
C GLY A 4 -6.35 3.48 -19.92
N GLY A 5 -7.65 3.68 -19.71
CA GLY A 5 -8.20 4.85 -19.02
C GLY A 5 -8.02 4.77 -17.51
N TRP A 6 -7.88 5.95 -16.91
CA TRP A 6 -7.77 6.15 -15.46
C TRP A 6 -9.04 6.78 -14.88
N CYS A 7 -9.31 6.50 -13.62
CA CYS A 7 -10.28 7.21 -12.80
C CYS A 7 -9.69 7.43 -11.41
N GLN A 8 -9.79 8.65 -10.89
CA GLN A 8 -9.37 8.97 -9.53
C GLN A 8 -10.50 9.73 -8.84
N LEU A 9 -10.90 9.24 -7.67
CA LEU A 9 -12.01 9.76 -6.88
C LEU A 9 -11.50 10.04 -5.47
N LEU A 10 -11.81 11.22 -4.93
CA LEU A 10 -11.83 11.41 -3.48
C LEU A 10 -13.18 10.90 -2.97
N ALA A 11 -13.16 10.11 -1.91
CA ALA A 11 -14.36 9.47 -1.41
C ALA A 11 -14.35 9.33 0.11
N ASN A 12 -15.55 9.30 0.67
CA ASN A 12 -15.80 9.01 2.07
C ASN A 12 -16.66 7.76 2.18
N TRP A 13 -16.47 6.97 3.23
CA TRP A 13 -17.25 5.74 3.44
C TRP A 13 -17.44 5.42 4.91
N VAL A 14 -18.63 4.94 5.25
CA VAL A 14 -19.01 4.64 6.63
C VAL A 14 -18.29 3.40 7.16
N HIS A 15 -17.83 3.37 8.40
CA HIS A 15 -17.46 2.15 9.10
C HIS A 15 -18.71 1.72 9.87
N ARG A 16 -19.18 0.50 9.62
CA ARG A 16 -20.38 -0.02 10.26
C ARG A 16 -19.98 -1.05 11.30
N ARG A 17 -20.64 -0.99 12.45
CA ARG A 17 -20.41 -1.91 13.55
C ARG A 17 -20.57 -3.36 13.08
N GLY A 18 -19.53 -4.16 13.28
CA GLY A 18 -19.52 -5.58 12.93
C GLY A 18 -19.24 -5.88 11.45
N GLU A 19 -18.89 -4.88 10.63
CA GLU A 19 -18.45 -5.06 9.24
C GLU A 19 -16.99 -4.62 9.09
N ASP A 20 -16.17 -5.38 8.34
CA ASP A 20 -14.91 -4.82 7.84
C ASP A 20 -15.22 -3.88 6.67
N TRP A 21 -14.88 -2.60 6.83
CA TRP A 21 -15.07 -1.61 5.78
C TRP A 21 -14.33 -1.99 4.49
N ARG A 22 -13.22 -2.73 4.59
CA ARG A 22 -12.41 -3.17 3.44
C ARG A 22 -13.20 -4.08 2.52
N ASP A 23 -13.97 -5.01 3.08
CA ASP A 23 -14.81 -5.93 2.31
C ASP A 23 -15.86 -5.15 1.54
N ARG A 24 -16.52 -4.19 2.21
CA ARG A 24 -17.58 -3.39 1.58
C ARG A 24 -17.05 -2.48 0.49
N VAL A 25 -15.94 -1.75 0.74
CA VAL A 25 -15.29 -0.92 -0.27
C VAL A 25 -14.77 -1.77 -1.43
N GLY A 26 -14.26 -2.97 -1.14
CA GLY A 26 -13.84 -3.95 -2.15
C GLY A 26 -14.97 -4.29 -3.13
N THR A 27 -16.23 -4.36 -2.68
CA THR A 27 -17.37 -4.62 -3.58
C THR A 27 -17.61 -3.53 -4.62
N TRP A 28 -17.09 -2.32 -4.41
CA TRP A 28 -17.23 -1.21 -5.35
C TRP A 28 -16.25 -1.32 -6.52
N LEU A 29 -15.17 -2.08 -6.34
CA LEU A 29 -14.05 -2.12 -7.27
C LEU A 29 -14.39 -3.02 -8.47
N PRO A 30 -14.39 -2.48 -9.71
CA PRO A 30 -14.76 -3.26 -10.88
C PRO A 30 -13.68 -4.31 -11.18
N ARG A 31 -14.11 -5.56 -11.40
CA ARG A 31 -13.22 -6.72 -11.63
C ARG A 31 -12.28 -6.60 -12.84
N GLY A 32 -12.58 -5.73 -13.79
CA GLY A 32 -11.78 -5.51 -15.01
C GLY A 32 -10.79 -4.34 -14.89
N CYS A 33 -10.48 -3.88 -13.68
CA CYS A 33 -9.54 -2.80 -13.43
C CYS A 33 -8.58 -3.18 -12.32
N ASP A 34 -7.31 -2.79 -12.49
CA ASP A 34 -6.45 -2.62 -11.32
C ASP A 34 -7.05 -1.47 -10.50
N ALA A 35 -7.07 -1.62 -9.19
CA ALA A 35 -7.77 -0.72 -8.29
C ALA A 35 -7.02 -0.55 -6.98
N TRP A 36 -7.02 0.68 -6.48
CA TRP A 36 -6.47 1.01 -5.17
C TRP A 36 -7.38 1.97 -4.43
N ALA A 37 -8.05 1.48 -3.40
CA ALA A 37 -8.75 2.28 -2.41
C ALA A 37 -7.83 2.46 -1.19
N LEU A 38 -7.47 3.71 -0.89
CA LEU A 38 -6.64 4.05 0.27
C LEU A 38 -7.42 4.93 1.23
N GLN A 39 -7.65 4.43 2.45
CA GLN A 39 -8.09 5.25 3.58
C GLN A 39 -6.91 6.00 4.18
N ARG A 40 -7.09 7.28 4.45
CA ARG A 40 -6.07 8.17 5.03
C ARG A 40 -6.43 8.71 6.39
N GLU A 41 -7.72 8.85 6.64
CA GLU A 41 -8.25 9.47 7.85
C GLU A 41 -9.58 8.81 8.18
N VAL A 42 -9.91 8.77 9.48
CA VAL A 42 -11.20 8.33 9.98
C VAL A 42 -11.67 9.38 10.98
N LEU A 43 -12.89 9.87 10.79
CA LEU A 43 -13.57 10.70 11.77
C LEU A 43 -14.63 9.88 12.49
N ASP A 44 -14.85 10.18 13.76
CA ASP A 44 -16.06 9.72 14.45
C ASP A 44 -17.31 10.42 13.86
N PRO A 45 -18.51 9.84 14.04
CA PRO A 45 -19.75 10.41 13.51
C PRO A 45 -20.02 11.86 13.95
N ALA A 46 -19.71 12.21 15.20
CA ALA A 46 -19.94 13.54 15.74
C ALA A 46 -19.03 14.59 15.09
N ALA A 47 -17.74 14.28 14.94
CA ALA A 47 -16.77 15.10 14.24
C ALA A 47 -17.14 15.28 12.76
N TYR A 48 -17.58 14.19 12.10
CA TYR A 48 -18.05 14.23 10.71
C TYR A 48 -19.26 15.16 10.54
N VAL A 49 -20.31 15.00 11.36
CA VAL A 49 -21.50 15.86 11.27
C VAL A 49 -21.15 17.32 11.51
N SER A 50 -20.32 17.60 12.53
CA SER A 50 -19.85 18.96 12.82
C SER A 50 -19.11 19.59 11.63
N LEU A 51 -18.21 18.81 10.99
CA LEU A 51 -17.45 19.24 9.82
C LEU A 51 -18.37 19.64 8.66
N TRP A 52 -19.34 18.78 8.33
CA TRP A 52 -20.23 19.02 7.19
C TRP A 52 -21.27 20.11 7.42
N LEU A 53 -21.80 20.24 8.65
CA LEU A 53 -22.68 21.38 8.97
C LEU A 53 -21.92 22.70 8.87
N ARG A 54 -20.67 22.74 9.33
CA ARG A 54 -19.82 23.91 9.18
C ARG A 54 -19.55 24.24 7.70
N ASP A 55 -19.25 23.24 6.88
CA ASP A 55 -19.01 23.42 5.44
C ASP A 55 -20.28 23.90 4.70
N ALA A 56 -21.46 23.44 5.13
CA ALA A 56 -22.75 23.91 4.65
C ALA A 56 -23.10 25.36 5.07
N GLY A 57 -22.24 26.02 5.86
CA GLY A 57 -22.43 27.40 6.34
C GLY A 57 -23.21 27.50 7.66
N ASP A 58 -23.60 26.38 8.27
CA ASP A 58 -24.35 26.34 9.52
C ASP A 58 -23.38 26.31 10.71
N VAL A 59 -22.82 27.46 11.06
CA VAL A 59 -21.80 27.55 12.13
C VAL A 59 -22.41 27.90 13.49
N ALA A 60 -23.63 28.45 13.53
CA ALA A 60 -24.37 28.79 14.76
C ALA A 60 -25.83 29.21 14.49
N GLY A 61 -26.47 28.69 13.43
CA GLY A 61 -27.88 28.98 13.15
C GLY A 61 -28.80 28.48 14.27
N PRO A 62 -30.00 29.06 14.44
CA PRO A 62 -30.94 28.62 15.47
C PRO A 62 -31.27 27.11 15.38
N ASP A 63 -31.21 26.54 14.17
CA ASP A 63 -31.56 25.14 13.90
C ASP A 63 -30.34 24.19 13.92
N TYR A 64 -29.14 24.68 14.27
CA TYR A 64 -27.90 23.90 14.22
C TYR A 64 -27.98 22.62 15.06
N LEU A 65 -28.42 22.74 16.32
CA LEU A 65 -28.49 21.61 17.25
C LEU A 65 -29.50 20.56 16.79
N GLU A 66 -30.66 20.99 16.29
CA GLU A 66 -31.67 20.08 15.77
C GLU A 66 -31.15 19.28 14.57
N ARG A 67 -30.47 19.95 13.63
CA ARG A 67 -29.87 19.28 12.47
C ARG A 67 -28.72 18.37 12.84
N TYR A 68 -27.89 18.79 13.79
CA TYR A 68 -26.79 18.00 14.32
C TYR A 68 -27.32 16.70 14.94
N ASP A 69 -28.28 16.79 15.86
CA ASP A 69 -28.86 15.64 16.54
C ASP A 69 -29.58 14.71 15.55
N ALA A 70 -30.28 15.26 14.56
CA ALA A 70 -30.96 14.48 13.52
C ALA A 70 -29.97 13.68 12.66
N TRP A 71 -28.86 14.29 12.23
CA TRP A 71 -27.84 13.61 11.43
C TRP A 71 -27.09 12.57 12.23
N LEU A 72 -26.68 12.92 13.45
CA LEU A 72 -25.97 11.99 14.33
C LEU A 72 -26.86 10.78 14.68
N GLY A 73 -28.13 11.01 15.00
CA GLY A 73 -29.11 9.95 15.25
C GLY A 73 -29.33 9.04 14.05
N ALA A 74 -29.32 9.58 12.82
CA ALA A 74 -29.41 8.77 11.61
C ALA A 74 -28.17 7.87 11.41
N LEU A 75 -26.96 8.40 11.65
CA LEU A 75 -25.72 7.62 11.59
C LEU A 75 -25.70 6.52 12.66
N GLU A 76 -26.15 6.83 13.88
CA GLU A 76 -26.24 5.85 14.97
C GLU A 76 -27.26 4.74 14.66
N ALA A 77 -28.43 5.08 14.11
CA ALA A 77 -29.45 4.13 13.70
C ALA A 77 -28.96 3.17 12.60
N ASP A 78 -28.10 3.65 11.69
CA ASP A 78 -27.45 2.86 10.65
C ASP A 78 -26.21 2.08 11.15
N GLY A 79 -25.90 2.15 12.45
CA GLY A 79 -24.79 1.46 13.07
C GLY A 79 -23.41 1.99 12.65
N VAL A 80 -23.32 3.24 12.21
CA VAL A 80 -22.07 3.86 11.80
C VAL A 80 -21.21 4.20 13.03
N GLU A 81 -19.98 3.73 13.05
CA GLU A 81 -19.01 3.96 14.15
C GLU A 81 -17.82 4.82 13.73
N GLY A 82 -17.68 5.10 12.44
CA GLY A 82 -16.65 5.98 11.90
C GLY A 82 -16.92 6.30 10.44
N ILE A 83 -16.22 7.29 9.90
CA ILE A 83 -16.29 7.63 8.48
C ILE A 83 -14.86 7.78 7.97
N GLY A 84 -14.46 6.87 7.11
CA GLY A 84 -13.18 6.89 6.42
C GLY A 84 -13.18 7.93 5.31
N PHE A 85 -12.05 8.62 5.16
CA PHE A 85 -11.75 9.55 4.08
C PHE A 85 -10.52 9.05 3.34
N GLY A 86 -10.56 9.17 2.01
CA GLY A 86 -9.48 8.64 1.19
C GLY A 86 -9.69 8.86 -0.30
N TRP A 87 -9.02 8.04 -1.09
CA TRP A 87 -9.20 8.02 -2.53
C TRP A 87 -9.35 6.61 -3.08
N VAL A 88 -9.97 6.54 -4.25
CA VAL A 88 -10.04 5.35 -5.09
C VAL A 88 -9.43 5.68 -6.44
N THR A 89 -8.39 4.94 -6.81
CA THR A 89 -7.78 5.01 -8.14
C THR A 89 -8.07 3.73 -8.89
N LEU A 90 -8.52 3.84 -10.13
CA LEU A 90 -8.78 2.73 -11.04
C LEU A 90 -7.98 2.92 -12.32
N ARG A 91 -7.41 1.84 -12.84
CA ARG A 91 -6.85 1.77 -14.19
C ARG A 91 -7.47 0.59 -14.92
N ARG A 92 -8.08 0.86 -16.07
CA ARG A 92 -8.58 -0.22 -16.92
C ARG A 92 -7.41 -0.83 -17.69
N ASP A 93 -7.01 -2.00 -17.26
CA ASP A 93 -6.26 -2.93 -18.09
C ASP A 93 -7.18 -3.44 -19.21
N ASP A 94 -6.68 -3.42 -20.43
CA ASP A 94 -7.47 -3.81 -21.61
C ASP A 94 -7.23 -5.28 -22.01
N GLY A 95 -6.77 -6.08 -21.06
CA GLY A 95 -6.48 -7.50 -21.24
C GLY A 95 -5.14 -7.75 -21.90
N ARG A 96 -4.28 -6.73 -22.03
CA ARG A 96 -2.89 -6.88 -22.51
C ARG A 96 -1.97 -7.46 -21.45
N THR A 97 -2.26 -7.20 -20.18
CA THR A 97 -1.47 -7.71 -19.07
C THR A 97 -1.96 -9.10 -18.67
N PRO A 98 -1.09 -10.12 -18.52
CA PRO A 98 -1.49 -11.45 -18.04
C PRO A 98 -2.10 -11.43 -16.63
N GLY A 99 -2.83 -12.48 -16.26
CA GLY A 99 -3.36 -12.66 -14.90
C GLY A 99 -4.58 -11.80 -14.54
N THR A 100 -4.93 -11.83 -13.25
CA THR A 100 -6.10 -11.13 -12.69
C THR A 100 -5.73 -9.69 -12.29
N PRO A 101 -6.59 -8.70 -12.55
CA PRO A 101 -6.38 -7.34 -12.05
C PRO A 101 -6.20 -7.29 -10.53
N VAL A 102 -5.29 -6.44 -10.07
CA VAL A 102 -4.98 -6.30 -8.65
C VAL A 102 -5.90 -5.25 -8.03
N GLN A 103 -6.61 -5.65 -6.98
CA GLN A 103 -7.46 -4.76 -6.21
C GLN A 103 -6.93 -4.67 -4.78
N ARG A 104 -6.53 -3.46 -4.36
CA ARG A 104 -6.00 -3.16 -3.04
C ARG A 104 -6.97 -2.25 -2.29
N VAL A 105 -7.38 -2.67 -1.10
CA VAL A 105 -8.15 -1.85 -0.16
C VAL A 105 -7.35 -1.80 1.13
N GLU A 106 -6.81 -0.63 1.46
CA GLU A 106 -5.93 -0.51 2.62
C GLU A 106 -6.12 0.81 3.35
N GLU A 107 -5.53 0.86 4.54
CA GLU A 107 -5.48 2.05 5.37
C GLU A 107 -4.03 2.47 5.59
N TRP A 108 -3.80 3.77 5.48
CA TRP A 108 -2.52 4.37 5.78
C TRP A 108 -2.76 5.72 6.46
N PRO A 109 -2.71 5.82 7.80
CA PRO A 109 -2.96 7.08 8.52
C PRO A 109 -1.67 7.90 8.74
N HIS A 110 -0.53 7.43 8.24
CA HIS A 110 0.79 8.02 8.52
C HIS A 110 1.10 9.23 7.62
N ALA A 111 2.18 9.97 7.90
CA ALA A 111 2.62 11.05 7.01
C ALA A 111 2.98 10.53 5.60
N VAL A 112 2.79 11.39 4.60
CA VAL A 112 3.08 11.12 3.18
C VAL A 112 3.89 12.26 2.58
N ASP A 113 4.58 11.98 1.47
CA ASP A 113 5.28 12.97 0.67
C ASP A 113 4.40 13.40 -0.51
N ALA A 114 3.93 14.65 -0.50
CA ALA A 114 3.06 15.18 -1.54
C ALA A 114 3.89 15.89 -2.64
N PRO A 115 3.46 15.83 -3.92
CA PRO A 115 2.21 15.24 -4.43
C PRO A 115 2.28 13.72 -4.66
N LEU A 116 1.19 13.00 -4.39
CA LEU A 116 1.12 11.54 -4.51
C LEU A 116 0.78 11.01 -5.92
N GLY A 117 0.44 11.88 -6.87
CA GLY A 117 0.06 11.48 -8.24
C GLY A 117 1.10 10.59 -8.93
N PRO A 118 2.39 11.00 -8.99
CA PRO A 118 3.46 10.18 -9.57
C PRO A 118 3.62 8.83 -8.88
N TYR A 119 3.64 8.83 -7.54
CA TYR A 119 3.76 7.60 -6.75
C TYR A 119 2.62 6.60 -7.02
N VAL A 120 1.38 7.10 -7.16
CA VAL A 120 0.24 6.26 -7.53
C VAL A 120 0.41 5.70 -8.93
N ALA A 121 0.85 6.52 -9.91
CA ALA A 121 1.09 6.04 -11.27
C ALA A 121 2.14 4.91 -11.30
N GLU A 122 3.26 5.10 -10.61
CA GLU A 122 4.33 4.10 -10.49
C GLU A 122 3.85 2.83 -9.79
N ALA A 123 2.99 2.92 -8.77
CA ALA A 123 2.43 1.74 -8.12
C ALA A 123 1.65 0.85 -9.10
N PHE A 124 0.91 1.44 -10.03
CA PHE A 124 0.21 0.68 -11.07
C PHE A 124 1.15 0.14 -12.15
N GLU A 125 2.25 0.84 -12.46
CA GLU A 125 3.29 0.28 -13.34
C GLU A 125 3.97 -0.93 -12.70
N ARG A 126 4.25 -0.89 -11.39
CA ARG A 126 4.79 -2.06 -10.65
C ARG A 126 3.82 -3.23 -10.63
N ILE A 127 2.52 -2.97 -10.47
CA ILE A 127 1.47 -4.01 -10.62
C ILE A 127 1.52 -4.63 -12.01
N ALA A 128 1.57 -3.81 -13.06
CA ALA A 128 1.63 -4.29 -14.44
C ALA A 128 2.91 -5.09 -14.69
N TRP A 129 4.06 -4.63 -14.20
CA TRP A 129 5.34 -5.32 -14.31
C TRP A 129 5.28 -6.69 -13.62
N LEU A 130 4.80 -6.76 -12.37
CA LEU A 130 4.70 -8.01 -11.62
C LEU A 130 3.74 -9.03 -12.25
N ARG A 131 2.69 -8.57 -12.93
CA ARG A 131 1.77 -9.45 -13.66
C ARG A 131 2.38 -10.07 -14.91
N HIS A 132 3.47 -9.50 -15.44
CA HIS A 132 4.27 -10.08 -16.53
C HIS A 132 5.44 -10.93 -16.03
N HIS A 133 5.63 -11.06 -14.72
CA HIS A 133 6.72 -11.84 -14.14
C HIS A 133 6.15 -12.89 -13.18
N ASP A 134 6.04 -14.10 -13.69
CA ASP A 134 5.84 -15.28 -12.85
C ASP A 134 7.04 -15.49 -11.90
N ASP A 135 6.99 -16.55 -11.11
CA ASP A 135 8.03 -16.80 -10.10
C ASP A 135 9.41 -17.06 -10.72
N ALA A 136 9.48 -17.77 -11.86
CA ALA A 136 10.75 -18.03 -12.54
C ALA A 136 11.29 -16.76 -13.22
N GLU A 137 10.41 -15.98 -13.85
CA GLU A 137 10.76 -14.70 -14.47
C GLU A 137 11.21 -13.67 -13.42
N LEU A 138 10.56 -13.64 -12.25
CA LEU A 138 10.95 -12.76 -11.14
C LEU A 138 12.33 -13.15 -10.58
N LEU A 139 12.62 -14.45 -10.44
CA LEU A 139 13.95 -14.93 -10.03
C LEU A 139 15.02 -14.63 -11.10
N GLY A 140 14.65 -14.62 -12.37
CA GLY A 140 15.53 -14.24 -13.48
C GLY A 140 15.73 -12.73 -13.64
N ALA A 141 14.88 -11.91 -13.03
CA ALA A 141 14.91 -10.47 -13.16
C ALA A 141 16.09 -9.84 -12.40
N ARG A 142 16.60 -8.73 -12.96
CA ARG A 142 17.54 -7.84 -12.27
C ARG A 142 16.72 -6.76 -11.58
N LEU A 143 16.98 -6.56 -10.30
CA LEU A 143 16.26 -5.62 -9.46
C LEU A 143 17.20 -4.53 -8.92
N TRP A 144 16.65 -3.34 -8.73
CA TRP A 144 17.33 -2.19 -8.14
C TRP A 144 16.67 -1.80 -6.83
N VAL A 145 17.47 -1.38 -5.84
CA VAL A 145 16.94 -0.66 -4.68
C VAL A 145 16.37 0.68 -5.13
N ALA A 146 15.21 1.06 -4.61
CA ALA A 146 14.64 2.39 -4.84
C ALA A 146 15.59 3.49 -4.34
N ASP A 147 15.73 4.57 -5.12
CA ASP A 147 16.69 5.65 -4.85
C ASP A 147 16.43 6.41 -3.53
N ASP A 148 15.20 6.33 -3.00
CA ASP A 148 14.75 7.02 -1.79
C ASP A 148 14.78 6.14 -0.53
N LEU A 149 15.37 4.94 -0.62
CA LEU A 149 15.37 3.98 0.47
C LEU A 149 16.55 4.20 1.44
N SER A 150 16.23 4.21 2.73
CA SER A 150 17.20 4.18 3.82
C SER A 150 17.04 2.94 4.69
N GLN A 151 18.14 2.47 5.29
CA GLN A 151 18.15 1.36 6.23
C GLN A 151 18.49 1.84 7.64
N GLU A 152 17.63 1.52 8.60
CA GLU A 152 17.82 1.78 10.02
C GLU A 152 18.20 0.47 10.72
N LEU A 153 19.30 0.48 11.47
CA LEU A 153 19.76 -0.64 12.31
C LEU A 153 19.61 -0.26 13.77
N ILE A 154 18.80 -1.01 14.51
CA ILE A 154 18.55 -0.79 15.93
C ILE A 154 19.12 -1.98 16.69
N GLY A 155 20.08 -1.74 17.59
CA GLY A 155 20.75 -2.77 18.38
C GLY A 155 21.47 -2.17 19.57
N GLU A 156 22.00 -3.05 20.43
CA GLU A 156 22.86 -2.64 21.53
C GLU A 156 24.25 -2.22 20.99
N PRO A 157 24.88 -1.16 21.51
CA PRO A 157 26.23 -0.79 21.12
C PRO A 157 27.22 -1.95 21.29
N GLY A 158 27.92 -2.33 20.22
CA GLY A 158 28.91 -3.41 20.23
C GLY A 158 28.34 -4.82 20.05
N ALA A 159 27.03 -4.98 19.84
CA ALA A 159 26.46 -6.26 19.43
C ALA A 159 26.85 -6.59 17.98
N GLU A 160 27.07 -7.88 17.71
CA GLU A 160 27.39 -8.40 16.37
C GLU A 160 26.21 -8.22 15.41
N ASP A 161 24.98 -8.50 15.88
CA ASP A 161 23.76 -8.39 15.11
C ASP A 161 22.80 -7.32 15.64
N PRO A 162 22.10 -6.58 14.76
CA PRO A 162 21.05 -5.66 15.16
C PRO A 162 19.82 -6.42 15.66
N ARG A 163 19.10 -5.83 16.63
CA ARG A 163 17.80 -6.33 17.08
C ARG A 163 16.72 -6.14 16.01
N HIS A 164 16.75 -5.02 15.30
CA HIS A 164 15.81 -4.70 14.23
C HIS A 164 16.52 -4.07 13.04
N VAL A 165 16.09 -4.48 11.84
CA VAL A 165 16.41 -3.83 10.58
C VAL A 165 15.11 -3.27 10.01
N VAL A 166 15.10 -1.99 9.65
CA VAL A 166 13.95 -1.31 9.05
C VAL A 166 14.35 -0.64 7.75
N LEU A 167 13.60 -0.92 6.69
CA LEU A 167 13.72 -0.24 5.40
C LEU A 167 12.68 0.88 5.34
N ARG A 168 13.10 2.10 5.04
CA ARG A 168 12.24 3.29 5.04
C ARG A 168 12.34 4.07 3.73
N GLN A 169 11.21 4.25 3.07
CA GLN A 169 11.05 5.14 1.92
C GLN A 169 10.97 6.60 2.41
N ALA A 170 11.66 7.51 1.75
CA ALA A 170 11.59 8.94 2.04
C ALA A 170 10.43 9.65 1.31
N THR A 171 9.97 9.08 0.20
CA THR A 171 8.95 9.65 -0.69
C THR A 171 7.66 8.83 -0.70
N GLY A 172 6.65 9.28 -1.45
CA GLY A 172 5.36 8.61 -1.60
C GLY A 172 4.64 8.40 -0.27
N LEU A 173 4.28 7.15 0.05
CA LEU A 173 3.65 6.81 1.32
C LEU A 173 4.62 6.75 2.50
N ARG A 174 5.93 6.94 2.28
CA ARG A 174 6.97 6.87 3.32
C ARG A 174 6.91 5.57 4.11
N ARG A 175 6.68 4.44 3.42
CA ARG A 175 6.49 3.15 4.09
C ARG A 175 7.74 2.76 4.83
N ALA A 176 7.53 2.13 5.97
CA ALA A 176 8.58 1.52 6.76
C ALA A 176 8.26 0.05 6.97
N ARG A 177 9.22 -0.81 6.64
CA ARG A 177 9.06 -2.26 6.75
C ARG A 177 10.19 -2.80 7.60
N LYS A 178 9.82 -3.43 8.72
CA LYS A 178 10.76 -4.24 9.48
C LYS A 178 11.06 -5.49 8.67
N VAL A 179 12.33 -5.81 8.52
CA VAL A 179 12.80 -6.97 7.76
C VAL A 179 13.75 -7.82 8.60
N ASP A 180 13.92 -9.08 8.20
CA ASP A 180 14.96 -9.94 8.73
C ASP A 180 16.31 -9.68 8.03
N THR A 181 17.38 -10.26 8.58
CA THR A 181 18.74 -10.10 8.06
C THR A 181 18.87 -10.58 6.60
N ALA A 182 18.22 -11.68 6.24
CA ALA A 182 18.26 -12.23 4.89
C ALA A 182 17.63 -11.29 3.86
N THR A 183 16.47 -10.72 4.19
CA THR A 183 15.77 -9.75 3.33
C THR A 183 16.57 -8.45 3.22
N ALA A 184 17.15 -7.96 4.32
CA ALA A 184 18.00 -6.77 4.30
C ALA A 184 19.24 -6.97 3.42
N ALA A 185 19.91 -8.13 3.56
CA ALA A 185 21.06 -8.49 2.74
C ALA A 185 20.69 -8.59 1.25
N LEU A 186 19.56 -9.21 0.93
CA LEU A 186 19.05 -9.30 -0.44
C LEU A 186 18.79 -7.91 -1.03
N VAL A 187 18.05 -7.05 -0.32
CA VAL A 187 17.76 -5.69 -0.77
C VAL A 187 19.05 -4.94 -1.02
N GLY A 188 20.00 -4.96 -0.07
CA GLY A 188 21.31 -4.31 -0.23
C GLY A 188 22.12 -4.82 -1.43
N ALA A 189 21.87 -6.04 -1.90
CA ALA A 189 22.54 -6.63 -3.06
C ALA A 189 21.83 -6.36 -4.41
N CYS A 190 20.61 -5.80 -4.40
CA CYS A 190 19.86 -5.47 -5.60
C CYS A 190 20.39 -4.19 -6.28
N THR A 191 21.51 -4.31 -6.99
CA THR A 191 22.14 -3.22 -7.77
C THR A 191 21.89 -3.32 -9.27
N GLY A 192 21.13 -4.34 -9.71
CA GLY A 192 20.96 -4.73 -11.11
C GLY A 192 22.08 -5.61 -11.67
N GLU A 193 23.15 -5.88 -10.92
CA GLU A 193 24.33 -6.61 -11.40
C GLU A 193 24.14 -8.13 -11.49
N ALA A 194 23.18 -8.69 -10.75
CA ALA A 194 22.84 -10.12 -10.82
C ALA A 194 21.31 -10.35 -10.78
N PRO A 195 20.83 -11.47 -11.36
CA PRO A 195 19.45 -11.90 -11.19
C PRO A 195 19.09 -12.15 -9.72
N ALA A 196 17.83 -11.91 -9.35
CA ALA A 196 17.34 -12.08 -7.99
C ALA A 196 17.61 -13.49 -7.42
N GLY A 197 17.43 -14.54 -8.22
CA GLY A 197 17.69 -15.93 -7.80
C GLY A 197 19.17 -16.18 -7.43
N VAL A 198 20.10 -15.56 -8.16
CA VAL A 198 21.55 -15.65 -7.86
C VAL A 198 21.87 -14.92 -6.55
N LEU A 199 21.22 -13.78 -6.30
CA LEU A 199 21.38 -13.03 -5.05
C LEU A 199 20.83 -13.82 -3.86
N ILE A 200 19.71 -14.53 -4.03
CA ILE A 200 19.15 -15.42 -3.00
C ILE A 200 20.13 -16.55 -2.66
N ASP A 201 20.74 -17.20 -3.66
CA ASP A 201 21.73 -18.26 -3.43
C ASP A 201 22.96 -17.75 -2.66
N ALA A 202 23.41 -16.53 -2.99
CA ALA A 202 24.51 -15.88 -2.29
C ALA A 202 24.15 -15.57 -0.83
N VAL A 203 22.93 -15.07 -0.57
CA VAL A 203 22.43 -14.84 0.80
C VAL A 203 22.33 -16.15 1.58
N ALA A 204 21.81 -17.22 0.98
CA ALA A 204 21.74 -18.54 1.62
C ALA A 204 23.14 -19.05 2.01
N THR A 205 24.12 -18.91 1.12
CA THR A 205 25.51 -19.27 1.37
C THR A 205 26.12 -18.46 2.52
N LEU A 206 25.89 -17.14 2.53
CA LEU A 206 26.40 -16.23 3.57
C LEU A 206 25.83 -16.58 4.95
N LEU A 207 24.57 -16.97 5.02
CA LEU A 207 23.88 -17.31 6.27
C LEU A 207 24.05 -18.78 6.66
N GLY A 208 24.65 -19.61 5.80
CA GLY A 208 24.76 -21.05 6.03
C GLY A 208 23.40 -21.78 6.03
N GLU A 209 22.41 -21.24 5.32
CA GLU A 209 21.06 -21.78 5.22
C GLU A 209 20.89 -22.66 3.95
N ASP A 210 19.89 -23.54 3.95
CA ASP A 210 19.51 -24.31 2.76
C ASP A 210 18.91 -23.38 1.68
N ALA A 211 19.49 -23.39 0.47
CA ALA A 211 19.10 -22.48 -0.60
C ALA A 211 17.61 -22.62 -0.98
N ALA A 212 17.09 -23.84 -1.09
CA ALA A 212 15.69 -24.05 -1.47
C ALA A 212 14.72 -23.48 -0.42
N ALA A 213 15.05 -23.60 0.87
CA ALA A 213 14.31 -22.98 1.96
C ALA A 213 14.36 -21.44 1.88
N VAL A 214 15.53 -20.84 1.59
CA VAL A 214 15.65 -19.39 1.43
C VAL A 214 14.86 -18.88 0.22
N HIS A 215 14.91 -19.57 -0.92
CA HIS A 215 14.10 -19.23 -2.11
C HIS A 215 12.61 -19.23 -1.78
N THR A 216 12.11 -20.29 -1.14
CA THR A 216 10.69 -20.41 -0.74
C THR A 216 10.27 -19.26 0.18
N ARG A 217 11.16 -18.82 1.08
CA ARG A 217 10.91 -17.74 2.03
C ARG A 217 10.98 -16.35 1.39
N LEU A 218 11.98 -16.09 0.55
CA LEU A 218 12.28 -14.74 0.04
C LEU A 218 11.52 -14.39 -1.24
N LEU A 219 11.15 -15.36 -2.08
CA LEU A 219 10.43 -15.09 -3.32
C LEU A 219 9.12 -14.29 -3.11
N PRO A 220 8.19 -14.69 -2.21
CA PRO A 220 7.01 -13.86 -1.94
C PRO A 220 7.37 -12.49 -1.39
N VAL A 221 8.43 -12.40 -0.57
CA VAL A 221 8.91 -11.13 -0.01
C VAL A 221 9.42 -10.19 -1.10
N ILE A 222 10.18 -10.68 -2.09
CA ILE A 222 10.64 -9.88 -3.24
C ILE A 222 9.45 -9.33 -4.00
N ARG A 223 8.43 -10.18 -4.27
CA ARG A 223 7.21 -9.76 -4.97
C ARG A 223 6.51 -8.62 -4.23
N GLU A 224 6.41 -8.70 -2.91
CA GLU A 224 5.87 -7.62 -2.08
C GLU A 224 6.74 -6.37 -2.08
N LEU A 225 8.06 -6.51 -1.96
CA LEU A 225 9.00 -5.40 -1.99
C LEU A 225 8.92 -4.63 -3.32
N VAL A 226 8.78 -5.33 -4.44
CA VAL A 226 8.52 -4.70 -5.74
C VAL A 226 7.14 -4.04 -5.76
N ALA A 227 6.08 -4.72 -5.31
CA ALA A 227 4.73 -4.15 -5.31
C ALA A 227 4.66 -2.83 -4.50
N GLU A 228 5.34 -2.78 -3.36
CA GLU A 228 5.38 -1.63 -2.46
C GLU A 228 6.43 -0.56 -2.83
N GLY A 229 7.29 -0.85 -3.82
CA GLY A 229 8.29 0.09 -4.35
C GLY A 229 9.56 0.19 -3.51
N TYR A 230 9.91 -0.85 -2.76
CA TYR A 230 11.24 -0.98 -2.14
C TYR A 230 12.30 -1.43 -3.16
N LEU A 231 11.86 -2.23 -4.13
CA LEU A 231 12.67 -2.71 -5.25
C LEU A 231 12.00 -2.32 -6.57
N GLU A 232 12.82 -2.06 -7.59
CA GLU A 232 12.40 -1.71 -8.93
C GLU A 232 12.79 -2.81 -9.91
N GLY A 233 11.82 -3.31 -10.68
CA GLY A 233 12.07 -4.04 -11.91
C GLY A 233 12.11 -3.05 -13.07
N ARG A 234 13.21 -3.01 -13.82
CA ARG A 234 13.32 -2.18 -15.03
C ARG A 234 13.08 -3.07 -16.26
N SER A 235 12.27 -2.58 -17.20
CA SER A 235 12.05 -3.18 -18.51
C SER A 235 13.15 -2.79 -19.49
#